data_AF-A0AA97HA14-F1
#
_entry.id   AF-A0AA97HA14-F1
#
_cell.length_a   1.000
_cell.length_b   1.000
_cell.length_c   1.000
_cell.angle_alpha   90.00
_cell.angle_beta   90.00
_cell.angle_gamma   90.00
#
_symmetry.space_group_name_H-M   'P 1'
#
loop_
_entity.id
_entity.type
_entity.pdbx_description
1 polymer ?
#
loop_
_entity_poly.entity_id
_entity_poly.type
_entity_poly.pdbx_seq_one_letter_code
_entity_poly.pdbx_strand_id
1 'polypeptide(L)'
;MRPSPKHIGQIVYTAQTPLEDGYRAAFEIQVQNPDQAGETLAFPTLQTCEKGETDWAELLTEGLDPHELEAPAPTYTLTAASDTGHVDGTEDPASLEDIAQASQAGDNSTTIPAYTGLAAGLLELALANIALARTCKSAK
;
A
#
# COMPACT_ATOMS: atom_id res chain seq x y z
N MET A 1 22.41 38.83 1.88
CA MET A 1 22.37 37.71 0.91
C MET A 1 22.22 36.43 1.70
N ARG A 2 21.02 35.84 1.78
CA ARG A 2 20.85 34.52 2.43
C ARG A 2 21.34 33.49 1.42
N PRO A 3 22.29 32.60 1.76
CA PRO A 3 22.72 31.56 0.82
C PRO A 3 21.51 30.71 0.43
N SER A 4 21.39 30.41 -0.87
CA SER A 4 20.34 29.52 -1.38
C SER A 4 20.49 28.15 -0.68
N PRO A 5 19.37 27.50 -0.30
CA PRO A 5 19.44 26.18 0.30
C PRO A 5 20.11 25.19 -0.68
N LYS A 6 20.90 24.26 -0.14
CA LYS A 6 21.46 23.16 -0.93
C LYS A 6 20.32 22.22 -1.31
N HIS A 7 20.04 22.06 -2.59
CA HIS A 7 19.06 21.10 -3.10
C HIS A 7 19.74 19.75 -3.37
N ILE A 8 19.03 18.66 -3.10
CA ILE A 8 19.43 17.30 -3.51
C ILE A 8 18.71 16.99 -4.81
N GLY A 9 19.46 16.77 -5.88
CA GLY A 9 18.92 16.46 -7.22
C GLY A 9 18.86 14.97 -7.54
N GLN A 10 19.50 14.11 -6.75
CA GLN A 10 19.59 12.67 -7.00
C GLN A 10 19.88 11.90 -5.71
N ILE A 11 19.29 10.71 -5.60
CA ILE A 11 19.58 9.73 -4.55
C ILE A 11 19.95 8.42 -5.26
N VAL A 12 21.02 7.76 -4.81
CA VAL A 12 21.47 6.49 -5.39
C VAL A 12 21.47 5.44 -4.29
N TYR A 13 20.69 4.38 -4.49
CA TYR A 13 20.71 3.18 -3.66
C TYR A 13 21.43 2.06 -4.41
N THR A 14 22.38 1.41 -3.75
CA THR A 14 23.08 0.24 -4.29
C THR A 14 22.80 -0.95 -3.38
N ALA A 15 22.22 -2.01 -3.96
CA ALA A 15 21.99 -3.24 -3.23
C ALA A 15 23.32 -3.91 -2.88
N GLN A 16 23.49 -4.33 -1.63
CA GLN A 16 24.67 -5.11 -1.23
C GLN A 16 24.66 -6.52 -1.84
N THR A 17 23.46 -7.08 -2.01
CA THR A 17 23.19 -8.33 -2.71
C THR A 17 22.16 -8.04 -3.80
N PRO A 18 22.35 -8.50 -5.04
CA PRO A 18 21.37 -8.31 -6.11
C PRO A 18 19.98 -8.78 -5.70
N LEU A 19 18.94 -8.04 -6.11
CA LEU A 19 17.56 -8.46 -5.91
C LEU A 19 17.24 -9.60 -6.89
N GLU A 20 16.76 -10.72 -6.37
CA GLU A 20 16.35 -11.87 -7.17
C GLU A 20 15.12 -11.55 -8.04
N ASP A 21 15.01 -12.22 -9.18
CA ASP A 21 13.86 -12.10 -10.07
C ASP A 21 12.55 -12.53 -9.38
N GLY A 22 11.45 -11.86 -9.71
CA GLY A 22 10.13 -12.08 -9.09
C GLY A 22 9.95 -11.44 -7.70
N TYR A 23 10.96 -10.76 -7.16
CA TYR A 23 10.85 -10.00 -5.91
C TYR A 23 10.80 -8.48 -6.15
N ARG A 24 10.32 -7.76 -5.14
CA ARG A 24 10.30 -6.29 -5.11
C ARG A 24 11.13 -5.77 -3.94
N ALA A 25 11.80 -4.64 -4.15
CA ALA A 25 12.34 -3.82 -3.08
C ALA A 25 11.42 -2.61 -2.85
N ALA A 26 11.41 -2.11 -1.62
CA ALA A 26 10.76 -0.85 -1.27
C ALA A 26 11.83 0.15 -0.83
N PHE A 27 11.68 1.40 -1.27
CA PHE A 27 12.54 2.51 -0.89
C PHE A 27 11.67 3.60 -0.28
N GLU A 28 12.04 4.07 0.90
CA GLU A 28 11.37 5.18 1.57
C GLU A 28 12.23 6.42 1.47
N ILE A 29 11.65 7.48 0.91
CA ILE A 29 12.32 8.76 0.72
C ILE A 29 11.43 9.82 1.36
N GLN A 30 12.00 10.58 2.29
CA GLN A 30 11.35 11.74 2.88
C GLN A 30 11.86 12.99 2.18
N VAL A 31 10.93 13.76 1.61
CA VAL A 31 11.22 15.02 0.92
C VAL A 31 10.35 16.14 1.48
N GLN A 32 10.85 17.37 1.41
CA GLN A 32 10.03 18.54 1.64
C GLN A 32 9.37 18.96 0.32
N ASN A 33 8.05 18.89 0.28
CA ASN A 33 7.27 19.28 -0.90
C ASN A 33 7.23 20.81 -1.07
N PRO A 34 7.16 21.29 -2.33
CA PRO A 34 6.88 22.70 -2.60
C PRO A 34 5.42 23.03 -2.31
N ASP A 35 5.13 24.31 -2.07
CA ASP A 35 3.78 24.81 -1.86
C ASP A 35 3.06 25.05 -3.20
N GLN A 36 2.78 23.96 -3.91
CA GLN A 36 2.21 23.96 -5.26
C GLN A 36 1.07 22.93 -5.37
N ALA A 37 0.02 23.11 -4.55
CA ALA A 37 -1.13 22.20 -4.54
C ALA A 37 -1.75 22.03 -5.95
N GLY A 38 -2.09 20.79 -6.30
CA GLY A 38 -2.63 20.39 -7.60
C GLY A 38 -1.57 20.06 -8.64
N GLU A 39 -0.30 20.37 -8.40
CA GLU A 39 0.78 19.99 -9.30
C GLU A 39 1.15 18.51 -9.15
N THR A 40 1.39 17.85 -10.29
CA THR A 40 1.92 16.48 -10.31
C THR A 40 3.43 16.55 -10.48
N LEU A 41 4.15 15.99 -9.51
CA LEU A 41 5.60 15.86 -9.57
C LEU A 41 5.97 14.46 -10.07
N ALA A 42 6.98 14.41 -10.94
CA ALA A 42 7.58 13.15 -11.41
C ALA A 42 8.89 12.87 -10.66
N PHE A 43 9.18 11.59 -10.48
CA PHE A 43 10.40 11.09 -9.86
C PHE A 43 11.12 10.09 -10.79
N PRO A 44 11.78 10.57 -11.86
CA PRO A 44 12.49 9.70 -12.81
C PRO A 44 13.47 8.77 -12.11
N THR A 45 13.43 7.49 -12.47
CA THR A 45 14.18 6.43 -11.78
C THR A 45 14.90 5.53 -12.78
N LEU A 46 16.23 5.47 -12.69
CA LEU A 46 17.01 4.49 -13.42
C LEU A 46 17.18 3.22 -12.58
N GLN A 47 16.61 2.12 -13.04
CA GLN A 47 16.80 0.81 -12.42
C GLN A 47 17.92 0.06 -13.13
N THR A 48 19.05 -0.12 -12.45
CA THR A 48 20.14 -0.98 -12.93
C THR A 48 19.99 -2.39 -12.39
N CYS A 49 20.01 -3.38 -13.27
CA CYS A 49 19.97 -4.80 -12.93
C CYS A 49 21.36 -5.43 -13.09
N GLU A 50 21.53 -6.70 -12.71
CA GLU A 50 22.80 -7.41 -12.98
C GLU A 50 23.13 -7.44 -14.49
N LYS A 51 22.09 -7.44 -15.32
CA LYS A 51 22.20 -7.35 -16.78
C LYS A 51 21.23 -6.30 -17.28
N GLY A 52 21.79 -5.23 -17.84
CA GLY A 52 21.02 -4.14 -18.43
C GLY A 52 20.39 -3.21 -17.39
N GLU A 53 19.48 -2.38 -17.89
CA GLU A 53 18.83 -1.33 -17.12
C GLU A 53 17.45 -1.03 -17.70
N THR A 54 16.62 -0.39 -16.89
CA THR A 54 15.33 0.17 -17.31
C THR A 54 15.26 1.60 -16.82
N ASP A 55 15.07 2.53 -17.76
CA ASP A 55 14.98 3.97 -17.48
C ASP A 55 13.51 4.38 -17.33
N TRP A 56 13.01 4.39 -16.10
CA TRP A 56 11.66 4.83 -15.76
C TRP A 56 11.61 6.37 -15.69
N ALA A 57 11.80 7.01 -16.84
CA ALA A 57 11.94 8.46 -16.95
C ALA A 57 10.93 9.10 -17.92
N GLU A 58 10.07 8.31 -18.57
CA GLU A 58 9.11 8.85 -19.53
C GLU A 58 8.06 9.72 -18.83
N LEU A 59 7.90 10.95 -19.32
CA LEU A 59 6.93 11.92 -18.80
C LEU A 59 5.69 11.94 -19.68
N LEU A 60 4.52 11.96 -19.05
CA LEU A 60 3.26 12.13 -19.77
C LEU A 60 3.18 13.55 -20.34
N THR A 61 3.03 13.66 -21.66
CA THR A 61 2.79 14.92 -22.35
C THR A 61 1.31 15.08 -22.68
N GLU A 62 0.89 16.33 -22.92
CA GLU A 62 -0.50 16.65 -23.27
C GLU A 62 -0.97 15.86 -24.49
N GLY A 63 -2.10 15.16 -24.36
CA GLY A 63 -2.74 14.39 -25.43
C GLY A 63 -2.18 12.99 -25.67
N LEU A 64 -1.19 12.55 -24.88
CA LEU A 64 -0.71 11.16 -24.89
C LEU A 64 -1.54 10.29 -23.94
N ASP A 65 -1.83 9.05 -24.33
CA ASP A 65 -2.47 8.09 -23.42
C ASP A 65 -1.41 7.58 -22.41
N PRO A 66 -1.65 7.67 -21.09
CA PRO A 66 -0.73 7.14 -20.08
C PRO A 66 -0.39 5.65 -20.26
N HIS A 67 -1.26 4.87 -20.90
CA HIS A 67 -1.04 3.45 -21.17
C HIS A 67 -0.12 3.17 -22.36
N GLU A 68 0.24 4.20 -23.13
CA GLU A 68 1.21 4.11 -24.23
C GLU A 68 2.66 4.34 -23.77
N LEU A 69 2.88 4.73 -22.49
CA LEU A 69 4.21 4.85 -21.91
C LEU A 69 4.76 3.47 -21.56
N GLU A 70 5.95 3.15 -22.06
CA GLU A 70 6.61 1.87 -21.83
C GLU A 70 7.29 1.83 -20.46
N ALA A 71 7.91 2.96 -20.07
CA ALA A 71 8.62 3.11 -18.80
C ALA A 71 8.27 4.46 -18.14
N PRO A 72 7.01 4.64 -17.69
CA PRO A 72 6.57 5.90 -17.11
C PRO A 72 7.31 6.20 -15.81
N ALA A 73 7.75 7.44 -15.66
CA ALA A 73 8.30 7.91 -14.39
C ALA A 73 7.24 7.81 -13.28
N PRO A 74 7.61 7.35 -12.07
CA PRO A 74 6.74 7.47 -10.90
C PRO A 74 6.27 8.91 -10.70
N THR A 75 4.99 9.11 -10.41
CA THR A 75 4.42 10.44 -10.16
C THR A 75 3.58 10.48 -8.89
N TYR A 76 3.46 11.66 -8.29
CA TYR A 76 2.51 11.93 -7.21
C TYR A 76 1.97 13.36 -7.33
N THR A 77 0.70 13.54 -6.97
CA THR A 77 0.05 14.85 -7.01
C THR A 77 0.10 15.50 -5.63
N LEU A 78 0.53 16.75 -5.60
CA LEU A 78 0.54 17.57 -4.40
C LEU A 78 -0.90 17.92 -4.01
N THR A 79 -1.24 17.65 -2.76
CA THR A 79 -2.52 18.05 -2.18
C THR A 79 -2.34 19.33 -1.38
N ALA A 80 -3.44 20.08 -1.21
CA ALA A 80 -3.41 21.25 -0.32
C ALA A 80 -3.06 20.81 1.10
N ALA A 81 -2.24 21.61 1.78
CA ALA A 81 -1.96 21.39 3.19
C ALA A 81 -3.29 21.37 3.96
N SER A 82 -3.51 20.31 4.74
CA SER A 82 -4.63 20.22 5.66
C SER A 82 -4.22 20.88 6.98
N ASP A 83 -5.11 21.68 7.56
CA ASP A 83 -4.87 22.40 8.83
C ASP A 83 -4.76 21.45 10.05
N THR A 84 -4.95 20.15 9.83
CA THR A 84 -4.64 19.08 10.77
C THR A 84 -3.13 18.83 10.74
N GLY A 85 -2.39 19.62 11.50
CA GLY A 85 -0.94 19.46 11.66
C GLY A 85 -0.55 18.00 11.90
N HIS A 86 0.56 17.57 11.30
CA HIS A 86 1.22 16.32 11.62
C HIS A 86 1.52 16.34 13.12
N VAL A 87 0.71 15.62 13.90
CA VAL A 87 0.93 15.44 15.33
C VAL A 87 2.27 14.74 15.48
N ASP A 88 3.25 15.49 15.98
CA ASP A 88 4.49 14.95 16.54
C ASP A 88 4.08 13.83 17.50
N GLY A 89 4.57 12.62 17.24
CA GLY A 89 4.16 11.39 17.91
C GLY A 89 4.38 11.47 19.42
N THR A 90 3.39 12.01 20.12
CA THR A 90 3.14 11.70 21.52
C THR A 90 2.13 10.58 21.48
N GLU A 91 2.62 9.37 21.73
CA GLU A 91 1.84 8.15 21.84
C GLU A 91 0.76 8.34 22.91
N ASP A 92 -0.46 8.68 22.48
CA ASP A 92 -1.67 8.54 23.29
C ASP A 92 -2.14 7.08 23.12
N PRO A 93 -2.10 6.23 24.16
CA PRO A 93 -2.39 4.80 24.04
C PRO A 93 -3.90 4.49 23.84
N ALA A 94 -4.70 5.46 23.41
CA ALA A 94 -6.16 5.37 23.43
C ALA A 94 -6.82 5.03 22.07
N SER A 95 -6.06 4.72 21.01
CA SER A 95 -6.60 4.54 19.65
C SER A 95 -6.29 3.20 18.98
N LEU A 96 -6.07 2.13 19.75
CA LEU A 96 -5.87 0.76 19.22
C LEU A 96 -7.14 -0.11 19.17
N GLU A 97 -8.34 0.46 19.28
CA GLU A 97 -9.58 -0.34 19.27
C GLU A 97 -10.30 -0.43 17.90
N ASP A 98 -9.82 0.24 16.84
CA ASP A 98 -10.56 0.39 15.57
C ASP A 98 -9.90 -0.25 14.33
N ILE A 99 -9.31 -1.45 14.48
CA ILE A 99 -8.82 -2.25 13.33
C ILE A 99 -9.20 -3.73 13.44
N ALA A 100 -10.46 -4.02 13.76
CA ALA A 100 -10.99 -5.37 13.69
C ALA A 100 -12.44 -5.43 13.17
N GLN A 101 -12.75 -4.84 12.03
CA GLN A 101 -14.04 -5.10 11.36
C GLN A 101 -14.01 -4.80 9.85
N ALA A 102 -13.45 -5.75 9.09
CA ALA A 102 -13.65 -5.83 7.64
C ALA A 102 -14.14 -7.22 7.27
N SER A 103 -15.46 -7.42 7.29
CA SER A 103 -16.25 -8.23 6.34
C SER A 103 -17.62 -8.58 6.93
N GLN A 104 -18.67 -7.82 6.59
CA GLN A 104 -19.93 -8.39 6.13
C GLN A 104 -20.73 -7.31 5.40
N ALA A 105 -21.03 -7.59 4.13
CA ALA A 105 -22.02 -6.88 3.35
C ALA A 105 -23.43 -7.29 3.81
N GLY A 106 -24.34 -6.32 3.93
CA GLY A 106 -25.77 -6.61 4.13
C GLY A 106 -26.48 -5.73 5.14
N ASP A 107 -26.72 -4.48 4.74
CA ASP A 107 -27.96 -3.71 4.85
C ASP A 107 -28.89 -3.82 6.08
N ASN A 108 -29.23 -2.62 6.59
CA ASN A 108 -30.33 -2.24 7.49
C ASN A 108 -30.14 -2.40 9.01
N SER A 109 -29.91 -1.22 9.61
CA SER A 109 -29.98 -0.87 11.03
C SER A 109 -31.00 -1.69 11.85
N THR A 110 -30.48 -2.67 12.59
CA THR A 110 -31.06 -3.20 13.83
C THR A 110 -29.90 -3.77 14.64
N THR A 111 -29.53 -3.11 15.73
CA THR A 111 -28.46 -3.56 16.62
C THR A 111 -28.92 -4.82 17.36
N ILE A 112 -28.66 -5.99 16.79
CA ILE A 112 -28.85 -7.29 17.44
C ILE A 112 -27.60 -7.58 18.30
N PRO A 113 -27.74 -7.96 19.59
CA PRO A 113 -26.59 -8.27 20.45
C PRO A 113 -25.75 -9.43 19.90
N ALA A 114 -24.43 -9.26 19.91
CA ALA A 114 -23.40 -10.05 19.21
C ALA A 114 -23.30 -11.56 19.56
N TYR A 115 -24.14 -12.09 20.45
CA TYR A 115 -24.06 -13.49 20.89
C TYR A 115 -24.90 -14.46 20.04
N THR A 116 -25.75 -13.97 19.15
CA THR A 116 -26.61 -14.84 18.31
C THR A 116 -25.86 -15.52 17.15
N GLY A 117 -24.75 -14.93 16.67
CA GLY A 117 -23.95 -15.49 15.57
C GLY A 117 -23.13 -16.73 15.94
N LEU A 118 -22.77 -16.89 17.21
CA LEU A 118 -21.88 -17.96 17.69
C LEU A 118 -22.58 -19.34 17.76
N ALA A 119 -23.90 -19.36 17.88
CA ALA A 119 -24.68 -20.61 17.95
C ALA A 119 -24.81 -21.30 16.57
N ALA A 120 -24.84 -20.55 15.47
CA ALA A 120 -24.95 -21.11 14.12
C ALA A 120 -23.63 -21.73 13.65
N GLY A 121 -22.49 -21.09 13.94
CA GLY A 121 -21.18 -21.56 13.49
C GLY A 121 -20.71 -22.89 14.11
N LEU A 122 -21.09 -23.18 15.36
CA LEU A 122 -20.70 -24.43 16.02
C LEU A 122 -21.46 -25.65 15.50
N LEU A 123 -22.67 -25.47 14.97
CA LEU A 123 -23.46 -26.56 14.40
C LEU A 123 -22.91 -27.01 13.04
N GLU A 124 -22.42 -26.08 12.20
CA GLU A 124 -21.81 -26.42 10.92
C GLU A 124 -20.46 -27.14 11.09
N LEU A 125 -19.66 -26.76 12.08
CA LEU A 125 -18.38 -27.43 12.37
C LEU A 125 -18.58 -28.88 12.86
N ALA A 126 -19.69 -29.17 13.56
CA ALA A 126 -20.02 -30.51 14.00
C ALA A 126 -20.43 -31.43 12.82
N LEU A 127 -21.15 -30.90 11.82
CA LEU A 127 -21.55 -31.67 10.64
C LEU A 127 -20.36 -31.96 9.70
N ALA A 128 -19.43 -31.01 9.54
CA ALA A 128 -18.22 -31.20 8.72
C ALA A 128 -17.32 -32.34 9.26
N ASN A 129 -17.18 -32.45 10.60
CA ASN A 129 -16.39 -33.52 11.23
C ASN A 129 -17.00 -34.92 11.05
N ILE A 130 -18.33 -35.05 11.00
CA ILE A 130 -19.00 -36.35 10.79
C ILE A 130 -18.84 -36.83 9.34
N ALA A 131 -18.82 -35.92 8.37
CA ALA A 131 -18.60 -36.27 6.96
C ALA A 131 -17.18 -36.81 6.71
N LEU A 132 -16.16 -36.19 7.30
CA LEU A 132 -14.77 -36.61 7.17
C LEU A 132 -14.48 -37.98 7.83
N ALA A 133 -15.14 -38.28 8.95
CA ALA A 133 -15.01 -39.59 9.61
C ALA A 133 -15.58 -40.74 8.76
N ARG A 134 -16.58 -40.49 7.92
CA ARG A 134 -17.18 -41.51 7.04
C ARG A 134 -16.31 -41.82 5.83
N THR A 135 -15.64 -40.83 5.25
CA THR A 135 -14.75 -41.05 4.09
C THR A 135 -13.48 -41.81 4.46
N CYS A 136 -12.93 -41.62 5.68
CA CYS A 136 -11.81 -42.42 6.16
C CYS A 136 -12.18 -43.89 6.45
N LYS A 137 -13.44 -44.18 6.80
CA LYS A 137 -13.89 -45.55 7.11
C LYS A 137 -14.21 -46.38 5.87
N SER A 138 -14.55 -45.74 4.74
CA SER A 138 -14.74 -46.43 3.45
C SER A 138 -13.43 -46.69 2.68
N ALA A 139 -12.30 -46.17 3.17
CA ALA A 139 -10.98 -46.38 2.59
C ALA A 139 -10.18 -47.52 3.26
N LYS A 140 -10.84 -48.45 3.95
CA LYS A 140 -10.22 -49.64 4.55
C LYS A 140 -10.97 -50.91 4.20
#